data_AF-A0A1B9A0B0-F1
#
_entry.id   AF-A0A1B9A0B0-F1
#
_cell.length_a   1.000
_cell.length_b   1.000
_cell.length_c   1.000
_cell.angle_alpha   90.00
_cell.angle_beta   90.00
_cell.angle_gamma   90.00
#
_symmetry.space_group_name_H-M   'P 1'
#
loop_
_entity.id
_entity.type
_entity.pdbx_description
1 polymer ?
#
loop_
_entity_poly.entity_id
_entity_poly.type
_entity_poly.pdbx_seq_one_letter_code
_entity_poly.pdbx_strand_id
1 'polypeptide(L)'
;MKPAARITDMHTCPMVTGNVPHVGGPIIPAGEPTVLIGGMPAARVGDKAMCTGPMDTIASGSSSVLIGGKPAARMGDSTAHGGVITAGEATVLIGG
;
A
#
# COMPACT_ATOMS: atom_id res chain seq x y z
N MET A 1 -8.13 -10.26 -9.80
CA MET A 1 -8.71 -9.22 -8.92
C MET A 1 -8.20 -9.46 -7.50
N LYS A 2 -7.87 -8.40 -6.76
CA LYS A 2 -7.32 -8.49 -5.40
C LYS A 2 -8.01 -7.45 -4.49
N PRO A 3 -8.07 -7.67 -3.16
CA PRO A 3 -8.58 -6.68 -2.21
C PRO A 3 -7.90 -5.32 -2.36
N ALA A 4 -8.69 -4.25 -2.39
CA ALA A 4 -8.20 -2.88 -2.51
C ALA A 4 -7.49 -2.42 -1.23
N ALA A 5 -6.31 -1.83 -1.37
CA ALA A 5 -5.57 -1.31 -0.24
C ALA A 5 -6.01 0.12 0.11
N ARG A 6 -5.85 0.48 1.38
CA ARG A 6 -6.26 1.74 1.98
C ARG A 6 -5.20 2.22 2.93
N ILE A 7 -5.35 3.45 3.40
CA ILE A 7 -4.61 3.86 4.60
C ILE A 7 -4.89 2.86 5.74
N THR A 8 -3.94 2.70 6.65
CA THR A 8 -3.91 1.74 7.76
C THR A 8 -3.71 0.27 7.38
N ASP A 9 -3.85 -0.13 6.12
CA ASP A 9 -3.51 -1.49 5.70
C ASP A 9 -2.00 -1.73 5.81
N MET A 10 -1.62 -2.92 6.27
CA MET A 10 -0.23 -3.25 6.61
C MET A 10 0.60 -3.64 5.40
N HIS A 11 1.90 -3.37 5.42
CA HIS A 11 2.88 -3.96 4.52
C HIS A 11 3.95 -4.74 5.29
N THR A 12 4.67 -5.62 4.59
CA THR A 12 5.92 -6.22 5.09
C THR A 12 7.11 -5.48 4.52
N CYS A 13 8.23 -5.44 5.24
CA CYS A 13 9.49 -4.89 4.73
C CYS A 13 10.62 -5.90 4.94
N PRO A 14 11.31 -6.36 3.87
CA PRO A 14 12.40 -7.33 3.98
C PRO A 14 13.78 -6.67 4.19
N MET A 15 13.86 -5.34 4.20
CA MET A 15 15.13 -4.63 4.31
C MET A 15 15.74 -4.78 5.71
N VAL A 16 17.06 -4.58 5.77
CA VAL A 16 17.84 -4.64 7.00
C VAL A 16 18.80 -3.46 7.00
N THR A 17 18.90 -2.73 8.12
CA THR A 17 19.96 -1.74 8.33
C THR A 17 21.02 -2.33 9.24
N GLY A 18 22.19 -2.68 8.68
CA GLY A 18 23.22 -3.41 9.41
C GLY A 18 22.70 -4.78 9.87
N ASN A 19 22.53 -4.95 11.18
CA ASN A 19 21.99 -6.18 11.78
C ASN A 19 20.55 -6.00 12.31
N VAL A 20 19.90 -4.86 12.04
CA VAL A 20 18.55 -4.56 12.53
C VAL A 20 17.54 -4.75 11.39
N PRO A 21 16.69 -5.80 11.43
CA PRO A 21 15.63 -5.98 10.46
C PRO A 21 14.63 -4.84 10.52
N HIS A 22 14.16 -4.41 9.36
CA HIS A 22 13.01 -3.51 9.29
C HIS A 22 11.73 -4.29 9.61
N VAL A 23 10.73 -3.57 10.08
CA VAL A 23 9.38 -4.07 10.32
C VAL A 23 8.44 -3.17 9.54
N GLY A 24 7.68 -3.79 8.64
CA GLY A 24 6.65 -3.10 7.88
C GLY A 24 5.46 -2.73 8.77
N GLY A 25 4.95 -1.52 8.56
CA GLY A 25 3.82 -0.93 9.28
C GLY A 25 2.68 -0.56 8.33
N PRO A 26 1.72 0.26 8.81
CA PRO A 26 0.57 0.67 8.01
C PRO A 26 0.95 1.62 6.87
N ILE A 27 0.15 1.60 5.81
CA ILE A 27 0.07 2.71 4.85
C ILE A 27 -0.42 3.95 5.60
N ILE A 28 0.30 5.06 5.47
CA ILE A 28 0.01 6.29 6.19
C ILE A 28 -0.69 7.33 5.30
N PRO A 29 -1.34 8.34 5.88
CA PRO A 29 -1.95 9.43 5.11
C PRO A 29 -1.00 10.09 4.09
N ALA A 30 -1.50 10.64 2.99
CA ALA A 30 -2.91 11.01 2.76
C ALA A 30 -3.79 9.96 2.06
N GLY A 31 -3.21 8.97 1.36
CA GLY A 31 -4.00 8.16 0.39
C GLY A 31 -4.60 9.04 -0.72
N GLU A 32 -5.77 8.67 -1.24
CA GLU A 32 -6.68 9.57 -1.98
C GLU A 32 -7.89 9.95 -1.11
N PRO A 33 -7.90 11.14 -0.49
CA PRO A 33 -8.93 11.53 0.48
C PRO A 33 -10.36 11.57 -0.06
N THR A 34 -10.52 11.74 -1.39
CA THR A 34 -11.84 11.84 -2.03
C THR A 34 -12.41 10.50 -2.47
N VAL A 35 -11.60 9.43 -2.47
CA VAL A 35 -12.02 8.08 -2.86
C VAL A 35 -11.90 7.17 -1.65
N LEU A 36 -13.04 6.87 -1.05
CA LEU A 36 -13.13 6.06 0.16
C LEU A 36 -13.48 4.61 -0.16
N ILE A 37 -12.72 3.68 0.40
CA ILE A 37 -12.96 2.24 0.31
C ILE A 37 -13.21 1.73 1.74
N GLY A 38 -14.39 1.15 1.99
CA GLY A 38 -14.80 0.78 3.34
C GLY A 38 -14.68 1.93 4.36
N GLY A 39 -14.93 3.18 3.93
CA GLY A 39 -14.86 4.37 4.77
C GLY A 39 -13.47 5.00 4.96
N MET A 40 -12.40 4.42 4.41
CA MET A 40 -11.04 4.97 4.52
C MET A 40 -10.47 5.39 3.16
N PRO A 41 -9.64 6.45 3.10
CA PRO A 41 -8.92 6.85 1.88
C PRO A 41 -8.21 5.67 1.19
N ALA A 42 -8.44 5.54 -0.11
CA ALA A 42 -7.83 4.50 -0.93
C ALA A 42 -6.32 4.73 -1.10
N ALA A 43 -5.54 3.65 -1.06
CA ALA A 43 -4.10 3.70 -1.29
C ALA A 43 -3.75 3.54 -2.77
N ARG A 44 -2.63 4.12 -3.17
CA ARG A 44 -2.17 4.21 -4.56
C ARG A 44 -0.67 4.13 -4.66
N VAL A 45 -0.17 3.86 -5.86
CA VAL A 45 1.26 3.97 -6.16
C VAL A 45 1.77 5.36 -5.77
N GLY A 46 2.89 5.38 -5.05
CA GLY A 46 3.53 6.58 -4.52
C GLY A 46 3.08 6.98 -3.12
N ASP A 47 2.02 6.39 -2.56
CA ASP A 47 1.66 6.61 -1.15
C ASP A 47 2.69 5.95 -0.22
N LYS A 48 2.80 6.47 1.00
CA LYS A 48 3.85 6.10 1.96
C LYS A 48 3.37 5.02 2.92
N ALA A 49 4.29 4.14 3.32
CA ALA A 49 4.05 3.16 4.37
C ALA A 49 5.10 3.28 5.47
N MET A 50 4.65 3.22 6.73
CA MET A 50 5.52 3.32 7.90
C MET A 50 6.40 2.08 8.00
N CYS A 51 7.69 2.26 8.25
CA CYS A 51 8.65 1.19 8.39
C CYS A 51 9.63 1.53 9.53
N THR A 52 10.17 0.55 10.25
CA THR A 52 11.18 0.78 11.33
C THR A 52 12.58 1.09 10.78
N GLY A 53 12.63 1.88 9.71
CA GLY A 53 13.81 2.38 9.00
C GLY A 53 13.40 3.66 8.25
N PRO A 54 13.94 3.92 7.04
CA PRO A 54 13.38 4.94 6.15
C PRO A 54 11.91 4.67 5.84
N MET A 55 11.15 5.70 5.46
CA MET A 55 9.77 5.54 5.02
C MET A 55 9.70 4.77 3.70
N ASP A 56 8.87 3.72 3.65
CA ASP A 56 8.64 2.96 2.43
C ASP A 56 7.58 3.64 1.55
N THR A 57 7.47 3.21 0.30
CA THR A 57 6.55 3.75 -0.71
C THR A 57 5.93 2.61 -1.50
N ILE A 58 4.63 2.70 -1.80
CA ILE A 58 3.97 1.74 -2.68
C ILE A 58 4.53 1.88 -4.10
N ALA A 59 5.10 0.80 -4.63
CA ALA A 59 5.83 0.79 -5.89
C ALA A 59 5.02 0.21 -7.06
N SER A 60 4.07 -0.69 -6.80
CA SER A 60 3.18 -1.23 -7.83
C SER A 60 1.71 -1.06 -7.48
N GLY A 61 0.85 -1.20 -8.48
CA GLY A 61 -0.60 -1.06 -8.37
C GLY A 61 -1.31 -1.81 -9.50
N SER A 62 -2.61 -1.60 -9.64
CA SER A 62 -3.40 -2.07 -10.77
C SER A 62 -2.89 -1.53 -12.10
N SER A 63 -2.86 -2.37 -13.13
CA SER A 63 -2.50 -1.94 -14.49
C SER A 63 -3.62 -1.19 -15.23
N SER A 64 -4.86 -1.25 -14.72
CA SER A 64 -6.04 -0.74 -15.43
C SER A 64 -6.92 0.19 -14.60
N VAL A 65 -6.80 0.17 -13.26
CA VAL A 65 -7.63 0.99 -12.37
C VAL A 65 -6.78 2.11 -11.77
N LEU A 66 -7.22 3.34 -12.01
CA LEU A 66 -6.61 4.53 -11.46
C LEU A 66 -7.51 5.14 -10.38
N ILE A 67 -6.92 5.63 -9.30
CA ILE A 67 -7.56 6.40 -8.24
C ILE A 67 -6.84 7.75 -8.15
N GLY A 68 -7.56 8.86 -8.30
CA GLY A 68 -6.96 10.21 -8.36
C GLY A 68 -5.79 10.30 -9.38
N GLY A 69 -5.93 9.63 -10.53
CA GLY A 69 -4.94 9.62 -11.60
C GLY A 69 -3.72 8.73 -11.40
N LYS A 70 -3.61 7.97 -10.30
CA LYS A 70 -2.50 7.04 -10.05
C LYS A 70 -2.99 5.59 -9.96
N PRO A 71 -2.16 4.59 -10.31
CA PRO A 71 -2.52 3.18 -10.16
C PRO A 71 -3.01 2.84 -8.74
N ALA A 72 -4.17 2.19 -8.65
CA ALA A 72 -4.77 1.79 -7.38
C ALA A 72 -3.94 0.67 -6.72
N ALA A 73 -3.63 0.82 -5.43
CA ALA A 73 -2.89 -0.19 -4.69
C ALA A 73 -3.82 -1.30 -4.17
N ARG A 74 -3.28 -2.52 -4.06
CA ARG A 74 -4.01 -3.72 -3.67
C ARG A 74 -3.17 -4.58 -2.75
N MET A 75 -3.82 -5.50 -2.04
CA MET A 75 -3.12 -6.57 -1.33
C MET A 75 -2.21 -7.33 -2.31
N GLY A 76 -0.95 -7.49 -1.94
CA GLY A 76 0.10 -8.15 -2.71
C GLY A 76 0.82 -7.26 -3.73
N ASP A 77 0.48 -5.97 -3.84
CA ASP A 77 1.28 -5.03 -4.61
C ASP A 77 2.58 -4.68 -3.84
N SER A 78 3.66 -4.47 -4.57
CA SER A 78 5.00 -4.32 -4.01
C SER A 78 5.26 -2.91 -3.48
N THR A 79 6.18 -2.83 -2.52
CA THR A 79 6.73 -1.56 -2.02
C THR A 79 8.16 -1.35 -2.49
N ALA A 80 8.68 -0.13 -2.34
CA ALA A 80 10.01 0.24 -2.80
C ALA A 80 11.13 -0.49 -2.03
N HIS A 81 10.87 -0.90 -0.79
CA HIS A 81 11.77 -1.74 -0.02
C HIS A 81 11.72 -3.23 -0.41
N GLY A 82 10.99 -3.60 -1.48
CA GLY A 82 10.86 -4.98 -1.94
C GLY A 82 9.86 -5.82 -1.15
N GLY A 83 9.13 -5.20 -0.22
CA GLY A 83 8.04 -5.82 0.50
C GLY A 83 6.73 -5.82 -0.26
N VAL A 84 5.64 -6.21 0.40
CA VAL A 84 4.29 -6.23 -0.19
C VAL A 84 3.24 -5.73 0.79
N ILE A 85 2.16 -5.18 0.25
CA ILE A 85 0.94 -4.89 1.02
C ILE A 85 0.29 -6.22 1.42
N THR A 86 -0.03 -6.38 2.70
CA THR A 86 -0.52 -7.63 3.29
C THR A 86 -1.99 -7.61 3.69
N ALA A 87 -2.62 -6.43 3.70
CA ALA A 87 -4.02 -6.26 4.00
C ALA A 87 -4.73 -5.42 2.92
N GLY A 88 -6.05 -5.51 2.89
CA GLY A 88 -6.92 -4.75 2.01
C GLY A 88 -8.38 -4.96 2.38
N GLU A 89 -9.28 -4.15 1.83
CA GLU A 89 -10.72 -4.30 2.04
C GLU A 89 -11.26 -5.52 1.30
N ALA A 90 -11.60 -6.57 2.05
CA ALA A 90 -11.94 -7.89 1.49
C ALA A 90 -13.16 -7.87 0.55
N THR A 91 -14.07 -6.91 0.72
CA THR A 91 -15.29 -6.80 -0.07
C THR A 91 -15.14 -5.93 -1.32
N VAL A 92 -14.06 -5.16 -1.43
CA VAL A 92 -13.80 -4.27 -2.58
C VAL A 92 -12.61 -4.81 -3.35
N LEU A 93 -12.89 -5.41 -4.52
CA LEU A 93 -11.87 -6.05 -5.35
C LEU A 93 -11.51 -5.18 -6.55
N ILE A 94 -10.22 -4.95 -6.75
CA ILE A 94 -9.67 -4.20 -7.88
C ILE A 94 -8.98 -5.15 -8.87
N GLY A 95 -9.37 -5.04 -10.15
CA GLY A 95 -8.80 -5.78 -11.28
C GLY A 95 -7.48 -5.22 -11.82
N GLY A 96 -7.03 -5.72 -12.97
CA GLY A 96 -5.71 -5.43 -13.54
C GLY A 96 -4.60 -5.93 -12.65
#